data_AF-F4GNU2-F1
#
_entry.id   AF-F4GNU2-F1
#
_cell.length_a   1.000
_cell.length_b   1.000
_cell.length_c   1.000
_cell.angle_alpha   90.00
_cell.angle_beta   90.00
_cell.angle_gamma   90.00
#
_symmetry.space_group_name_H-M   'P 1'
#
loop_
_entity.id
_entity.type
_entity.pdbx_description
1 polymer ?
#
loop_
_entity_poly.entity_id
_entity_poly.type
_entity_poly.pdbx_seq_one_letter_code
_entity_poly.pdbx_strand_id
1 'polypeptide(L)'
;MSDATMLRIIRQLAQDSCNVFVTSHAKKRMKQRRITLMQVLSCLRRGAIAERAHQDINGDWKCTMLYRWAGDEVSVAAALHRDNDGEWIAVVTVF
;
A
#
# COMPACT_ATOMS: atom_id res chain seq x y z
N MET A 1 -8.91 -12.80 -4.24
CA MET A 1 -9.80 -11.89 -3.51
C MET A 1 -10.33 -10.85 -4.48
N SER A 2 -11.49 -10.25 -4.17
CA SER A 2 -12.01 -9.09 -4.91
C SER A 2 -11.33 -7.80 -4.45
N ASP A 3 -11.42 -6.76 -5.28
CA ASP A 3 -10.93 -5.41 -4.95
C ASP A 3 -11.55 -4.89 -3.63
N ALA A 4 -12.85 -5.12 -3.40
CA ALA A 4 -13.52 -4.72 -2.17
C ALA A 4 -12.92 -5.39 -0.92
N THR A 5 -12.60 -6.68 -1.01
CA THR A 5 -11.96 -7.42 0.09
C THR A 5 -10.53 -6.94 0.32
N MET A 6 -9.74 -6.76 -0.75
CA MET A 6 -8.37 -6.23 -0.67
C MET A 6 -8.35 -4.86 0.02
N LEU A 7 -9.22 -3.95 -0.43
CA LEU A 7 -9.32 -2.60 0.11
C LEU A 7 -9.69 -2.61 1.60
N ARG A 8 -10.62 -3.49 2.01
CA ARG A 8 -11.01 -3.62 3.42
C ARG A 8 -9.83 -4.06 4.28
N ILE A 9 -9.09 -5.07 3.85
CA ILE A 9 -7.93 -5.59 4.59
C ILE A 9 -6.84 -4.52 4.70
N ILE A 10 -6.47 -3.88 3.59
CA ILE A 10 -5.45 -2.82 3.61
C ILE A 10 -5.83 -1.71 4.57
N ARG A 11 -7.08 -1.22 4.52
CA ARG A 11 -7.53 -0.15 5.40
C ARG A 11 -7.52 -0.54 6.87
N GLN A 12 -7.83 -1.81 7.18
CA GLN A 12 -7.79 -2.33 8.54
C GLN A 12 -6.35 -2.41 9.06
N LEU A 13 -5.44 -3.02 8.29
CA LEU A 13 -4.04 -3.17 8.67
C LEU A 13 -3.34 -1.81 8.80
N ALA A 14 -3.59 -0.90 7.85
CA ALA A 14 -2.96 0.42 7.83
C ALA A 14 -3.39 1.34 8.99
N GLN A 15 -4.41 0.98 9.79
CA GLN A 15 -4.74 1.73 11.02
C GLN A 15 -3.55 1.74 11.98
N ASP A 16 -2.87 0.60 12.11
CA ASP A 16 -1.61 0.50 12.83
C ASP A 16 -0.43 0.61 11.84
N SER A 17 0.38 1.64 12.01
CA SER A 17 1.57 1.84 11.17
C SER A 17 2.61 0.73 11.31
N CYS A 18 2.59 -0.05 12.41
CA CYS A 18 3.48 -1.19 12.60
C CYS A 18 3.22 -2.31 11.57
N ASN A 19 2.02 -2.37 10.98
CA ASN A 19 1.69 -3.32 9.93
C ASN A 19 2.13 -2.86 8.52
N VAL A 20 2.75 -1.68 8.39
CA VAL A 20 3.10 -1.08 7.09
C VAL A 20 4.62 -1.02 6.94
N PHE A 21 5.15 -1.92 6.12
CA PHE A 21 6.58 -2.05 5.88
C PHE A 21 6.95 -1.42 4.54
N VAL A 22 7.75 -0.36 4.57
CA VAL A 22 8.24 0.29 3.35
C VAL A 22 9.53 -0.35 2.89
N THR A 23 9.50 -0.97 1.72
CA THR A 23 10.68 -1.60 1.11
C THR A 23 11.78 -0.57 0.80
N SER A 24 13.03 -1.02 0.72
CA SER A 24 14.16 -0.15 0.33
C SER A 24 13.94 0.52 -1.03
N HIS A 25 13.32 -0.19 -1.97
CA HIS A 25 12.93 0.37 -3.26
C HIS A 25 11.92 1.51 -3.09
N ALA A 26 10.82 1.29 -2.38
CA ALA A 26 9.82 2.33 -2.11
C ALA A 26 10.40 3.54 -1.37
N LYS A 27 11.28 3.34 -0.37
CA LYS A 27 11.96 4.44 0.34
C LYS A 27 12.76 5.33 -0.62
N LYS A 28 13.47 4.73 -1.60
CA LYS A 28 14.19 5.48 -2.64
C LYS A 28 13.23 6.31 -3.50
N ARG A 29 12.10 5.74 -3.90
CA ARG A 29 11.07 6.43 -4.69
C ARG A 29 10.40 7.56 -3.90
N MET A 30 10.09 7.33 -2.63
CA MET A 30 9.58 8.36 -1.71
C MET A 30 10.51 9.57 -1.66
N LYS A 31 11.83 9.34 -1.49
CA LYS A 31 12.82 10.43 -1.48
C LYS A 31 12.86 11.21 -2.80
N GLN A 32 12.82 10.51 -3.94
CA GLN A 32 12.84 11.14 -5.26
C GLN A 32 11.60 12.00 -5.53
N ARG A 33 10.44 11.57 -5.02
CA ARG A 33 9.15 12.22 -5.27
C ARG A 33 8.66 13.11 -4.12
N ARG A 34 9.46 13.25 -3.07
CA ARG A 34 9.12 14.00 -1.83
C ARG A 34 7.83 13.50 -1.17
N ILE A 35 7.55 12.19 -1.28
CA ILE A 35 6.39 11.55 -0.66
C ILE A 35 6.78 11.12 0.75
N THR A 36 6.01 11.56 1.74
CA THR A 36 6.21 11.24 3.15
C THR A 36 5.52 9.93 3.55
N LEU A 37 5.95 9.31 4.65
CA LEU A 37 5.26 8.14 5.20
C LEU A 37 3.80 8.46 5.56
N MET A 38 3.52 9.67 6.03
CA MET A 38 2.15 10.11 6.33
C MET A 38 1.25 10.13 5.08
N GLN A 39 1.77 10.57 3.93
CA GLN A 39 1.06 10.50 2.66
C GLN A 39 0.79 9.06 2.22
N VAL A 40 1.77 8.16 2.37
CA VAL A 40 1.60 6.73 2.09
C VAL A 40 0.53 6.10 2.97
N LEU A 41 0.63 6.28 4.30
CA LEU A 41 -0.37 5.77 5.26
C LEU A 41 -1.77 6.33 4.96
N SER A 42 -1.85 7.59 4.56
CA SER A 42 -3.12 8.22 4.19
C SER A 42 -3.71 7.62 2.93
N CYS A 43 -2.86 7.32 1.93
CA CYS A 43 -3.27 6.61 0.73
C CYS A 43 -3.79 5.21 1.06
N LEU A 44 -3.10 4.45 1.89
CA LEU A 44 -3.55 3.11 2.31
C LEU A 44 -4.86 3.15 3.10
N ARG A 45 -5.05 4.15 3.97
CA ARG A 45 -6.26 4.28 4.83
C ARG A 45 -7.49 4.81 4.08
N ARG A 46 -7.30 5.74 3.15
CA ARG A 46 -8.41 6.51 2.55
C ARG A 46 -8.50 6.39 1.03
N GLY A 47 -7.45 5.92 0.38
CA GLY A 47 -7.39 5.78 -1.07
C GLY A 47 -8.35 4.74 -1.62
N ALA A 48 -8.38 4.68 -2.95
CA ALA A 48 -9.12 3.71 -3.73
C ALA A 48 -8.15 2.84 -4.53
N ILE A 49 -8.59 1.64 -4.89
CA ILE A 49 -7.83 0.78 -5.80
C ILE A 49 -7.90 1.39 -7.21
N ALA A 50 -6.73 1.71 -7.76
CA ALA A 50 -6.57 2.20 -9.13
C ALA A 50 -6.21 1.06 -10.09
N GLU A 51 -5.34 0.15 -9.66
CA GLU A 51 -5.04 -1.09 -10.39
C GLU A 51 -5.51 -2.29 -9.57
N ARG A 52 -6.27 -3.17 -10.23
CA ARG A 52 -7.01 -4.27 -9.60
C ARG A 52 -6.12 -5.18 -8.75
N ALA A 53 -6.74 -5.73 -7.71
CA ALA A 53 -6.13 -6.76 -6.89
C ALA A 53 -5.83 -8.00 -7.74
N HIS A 54 -4.58 -8.43 -7.75
CA HIS A 54 -4.12 -9.62 -8.46
C HIS A 54 -3.04 -10.34 -7.65
N GLN A 55 -2.83 -11.62 -7.93
CA GLN A 55 -1.72 -12.36 -7.34
C GLN A 55 -0.45 -12.17 -8.16
N ASP A 56 0.68 -12.10 -7.47
CA ASP A 56 1.99 -12.22 -8.12
C ASP A 56 2.39 -13.70 -8.29
N ILE A 57 3.58 -13.92 -8.83
CA ILE A 57 4.15 -15.25 -9.07
C ILE A 57 4.38 -16.08 -7.79
N ASN A 58 4.45 -15.43 -6.63
CA ASN A 58 4.64 -16.07 -5.34
C ASN A 58 3.30 -16.35 -4.64
N GLY A 59 2.18 -15.91 -5.23
CA GLY A 59 0.84 -16.05 -4.67
C GLY A 59 0.42 -14.90 -3.75
N ASP A 60 1.27 -13.90 -3.54
CA ASP A 60 0.97 -12.72 -2.74
C ASP A 60 0.00 -11.81 -3.49
N TRP A 61 -0.94 -11.21 -2.76
CA TRP A 61 -1.91 -10.30 -3.36
C TRP A 61 -1.33 -8.89 -3.46
N LYS A 62 -1.47 -8.26 -4.62
CA LYS A 62 -1.00 -6.91 -4.91
C LYS A 62 -2.09 -6.05 -5.49
N CYS A 63 -2.04 -4.75 -5.19
CA CYS A 63 -2.85 -3.73 -5.86
C CYS A 63 -2.14 -2.38 -5.84
N THR A 64 -2.57 -1.47 -6.70
CA THR A 64 -2.13 -0.08 -6.65
C THR A 64 -3.24 0.78 -6.08
N MET A 65 -2.94 1.52 -5.02
CA MET A 65 -3.84 2.47 -4.38
C MET A 65 -3.53 3.89 -4.82
N LEU A 66 -4.57 4.72 -4.94
CA LEU A 66 -4.47 6.13 -5.30
C LEU A 66 -5.19 7.00 -4.28
N TYR A 67 -4.57 8.11 -3.89
CA TYR A 67 -5.18 9.10 -3.03
C TYR A 67 -4.66 10.51 -3.32
N ARG A 68 -5.55 11.49 -3.27
CA ARG A 68 -5.18 12.91 -3.38
C ARG A 68 -4.99 13.52 -1.99
N TRP A 69 -3.79 13.98 -1.71
CA TRP A 69 -3.40 14.64 -0.47
C TRP A 69 -3.05 16.10 -0.74
N ALA A 70 -3.89 17.03 -0.29
CA ALA A 70 -3.65 18.47 -0.41
C ALA A 70 -3.30 18.97 -1.84
N GLY A 71 -3.88 18.33 -2.87
CA GLY A 71 -3.62 18.64 -4.28
C GLY A 71 -2.57 17.74 -4.94
N ASP A 72 -1.74 17.04 -4.16
CA ASP A 72 -0.79 16.06 -4.66
C ASP A 72 -1.44 14.69 -4.81
N GLU A 73 -1.21 14.03 -5.94
CA GLU A 73 -1.65 12.66 -6.15
C GLU A 73 -0.56 11.68 -5.69
N VAL A 74 -0.93 10.74 -4.82
CA VAL A 74 -0.02 9.76 -4.24
C VAL A 74 -0.50 8.38 -4.65
N SER A 75 0.33 7.66 -5.40
CA SER A 75 0.04 6.29 -5.83
C SER A 75 0.97 5.31 -5.12
N VAL A 76 0.40 4.24 -4.56
CA VAL A 76 1.11 3.28 -3.71
C VAL A 76 0.84 1.87 -4.22
N ALA A 77 1.87 1.19 -4.71
CA ALA A 77 1.81 -0.24 -4.97
C ALA A 77 2.01 -0.99 -3.65
N ALA A 78 0.98 -1.71 -3.22
CA ALA A 78 0.92 -2.45 -1.98
C ALA A 78 0.84 -3.97 -2.25
N ALA A 79 1.59 -4.76 -1.49
CA ALA A 79 1.45 -6.20 -1.42
C ALA A 79 0.99 -6.61 -0.02
N LEU A 80 0.01 -7.50 0.05
CA LEU A 80 -0.46 -8.11 1.28
C LEU A 80 0.33 -9.41 1.50
N HIS A 81 1.01 -9.48 2.63
CA HIS A 81 1.71 -10.69 3.07
C HIS A 81 1.06 -11.25 4.33
N ARG A 82 1.19 -12.55 4.51
CA ARG A 82 0.77 -13.27 5.70
C ARG A 82 1.88 -14.23 6.13
N ASP A 83 2.25 -14.16 7.39
CA ASP A 83 3.20 -15.08 8.02
C ASP A 83 2.62 -15.64 9.33
N ASN A 84 3.47 -16.22 10.19
CA ASN A 84 3.06 -16.80 11.47
C ASN A 84 2.67 -15.73 12.51
N ASP A 85 3.11 -14.48 12.33
CA ASP A 85 2.89 -13.37 13.26
C ASP A 85 1.68 -12.50 12.86
N GLY A 86 1.17 -12.67 11.62
CA GLY A 86 -0.09 -12.08 11.19
C GLY A 86 -0.09 -11.64 9.72
N GLU A 87 -0.96 -10.67 9.41
CA GLU A 87 -1.03 -10.04 8.09
C GLU A 87 -0.40 -8.65 8.14
N TRP A 88 0.35 -8.29 7.09
CA TRP A 88 0.98 -6.99 6.99
C TRP A 88 1.07 -6.52 5.54
N ILE A 89 1.34 -5.22 5.36
CA ILE A 89 1.39 -4.55 4.06
C ILE A 89 2.83 -4.21 3.72
N ALA A 90 3.35 -4.76 2.63
CA ALA A 90 4.56 -4.26 2.00
C ALA A 90 4.22 -3.10 1.05
N VAL A 91 4.83 -1.93 1.27
CA VAL A 91 4.85 -0.87 0.28
C VAL A 91 6.00 -1.13 -0.68
N VAL A 92 5.66 -1.58 -1.89
CA VAL A 92 6.63 -2.02 -2.91
C VAL A 92 7.18 -0.83 -3.69
N THR A 93 6.31 0.11 -4.07
CA THR A 93 6.66 1.30 -4.84
C THR A 93 5.71 2.44 -4.53
N VAL A 94 6.20 3.67 -4.67
CA VAL A 94 5.36 4.87 -4.72
C VAL A 94 5.58 5.61 -6.03
N PHE A 95 4.51 6.20 -6.54
CA PHE A 95 4.50 7.11 -7.68
C PHE A 95 3.90 8.45 -7.25
#